data_AF-A0A645IVZ5-F1
#
_entry.id   AF-A0A645IVZ5-F1
#
_cell.length_a   1.000
_cell.length_b   1.000
_cell.length_c   1.000
_cell.angle_alpha   90.00
_cell.angle_beta   90.00
_cell.angle_gamma   90.00
#
_symmetry.space_group_name_H-M   'P 1'
#
loop_
_entity.id
_entity.type
_entity.pdbx_description
1 polymer ?
#
loop_
_entity_poly.entity_id
_entity_poly.type
_entity_poly.pdbx_seq_one_letter_code
_entity_poly.pdbx_strand_id
1 'polypeptide(L)' 'MDEVLAVIRALASTHTMSMLIGTHEMRFAREGSDRILYMEGGYIVEQGTPAEIFNSGNPRVQKFVGKMA' A
#
# COMPACT_ATOMS: atom_id res chain seq x y z
N MET A 1 -17.63 -1.30 -2.15
CA MET A 1 -16.18 -1.57 -2.22
C MET A 1 -15.55 -1.70 -0.83
N ASP A 2 -16.04 -1.00 0.20
CA ASP A 2 -15.48 -1.07 1.58
C ASP A 2 -15.54 -2.44 2.29
N GLU A 3 -16.50 -3.29 1.93
CA GLU A 3 -16.75 -4.56 2.64
C GLU A 3 -15.58 -5.55 2.51
N VAL A 4 -14.97 -5.63 1.33
CA VAL A 4 -13.79 -6.49 1.06
C VAL A 4 -12.61 -6.06 1.93
N LEU A 5 -12.43 -4.75 2.11
CA LEU A 5 -11.35 -4.18 2.89
C LEU A 5 -11.47 -4.48 4.38
N ALA A 6 -12.71 -4.47 4.89
CA ALA A 6 -13.01 -4.84 6.27
C ALA A 6 -12.75 -6.34 6.52
N VAL A 7 -13.13 -7.20 5.57
CA VAL A 7 -12.87 -8.65 5.65
C VAL A 7 -11.36 -8.93 5.65
N ILE A 8 -10.60 -8.27 4.76
CA ILE A 8 -9.14 -8.44 4.71
C ILE A 8 -8.48 -8.02 6.03
N ARG A 9 -8.91 -6.89 6.61
CA ARG A 9 -8.40 -6.44 7.93
C ARG A 9 -8.75 -7.39 9.06
N ALA A 10 -9.98 -7.93 9.06
CA ALA A 10 -10.40 -8.92 10.04
C ALA A 10 -9.54 -10.20 9.95
N LEU A 11 -9.25 -10.67 8.73
CA LEU A 11 -8.37 -11.83 8.50
C LEU A 11 -6.94 -11.54 8.97
N ALA A 12 -6.39 -10.37 8.65
CA ALA A 12 -5.04 -9.97 9.07
C ALA A 12 -4.91 -9.88 10.60
N SER A 13 -5.98 -9.47 11.29
CA SER A 13 -5.99 -9.33 12.75
C SER A 13 -6.16 -10.64 13.52
N THR A 14 -6.73 -11.68 12.90
CA THR A 14 -7.13 -12.92 13.59
C THR A 14 -6.15 -14.07 13.44
N HIS A 15 -5.31 -14.04 12.40
CA HIS A 15 -4.38 -15.11 12.09
C HIS A 15 -2.98 -14.53 11.85
N THR A 16 -1.94 -15.20 12.34
CA THR A 16 -0.54 -14.87 12.02
C THR A 16 -0.23 -15.29 10.58
N MET A 17 -0.68 -14.48 9.62
CA MET A 17 -0.54 -14.73 8.18
C MET A 17 0.16 -13.57 7.51
N SER A 18 1.18 -13.87 6.69
CA SER A 18 1.78 -12.88 5.80
C SER A 18 0.85 -12.67 4.60
N MET A 19 0.39 -11.43 4.40
CA MET A 19 -0.48 -11.07 3.29
C MET A 19 0.22 -10.15 2.29
N LEU A 20 0.11 -10.48 1.01
CA LEU A 20 0.55 -9.64 -0.10
C LEU A 20 -0.69 -9.17 -0.85
N ILE A 21 -0.88 -7.86 -0.94
CA ILE A 21 -2.06 -7.26 -1.55
C ILE A 21 -1.62 -6.27 -2.63
N GLY A 22 -2.08 -6.47 -3.85
CA GLY A 22 -1.99 -5.47 -4.92
C GLY A 22 -3.22 -4.58 -4.88
N THR A 23 -3.04 -3.29 -4.60
CA THR A 23 -4.16 -2.33 -4.53
C THR A 23 -3.84 -1.04 -5.25
N HIS A 24 -4.88 -0.37 -5.73
CA HIS A 24 -4.85 1.01 -6.22
C HIS A 24 -5.51 1.97 -5.20
N GLU A 25 -6.03 1.44 -4.09
CA GLU A 25 -6.63 2.22 -3.00
C GLU A 25 -5.54 2.63 -2.01
N MET A 26 -4.98 3.83 -2.19
CA MET A 26 -3.86 4.31 -1.40
C MET A 26 -4.21 4.51 0.08
N ARG A 27 -5.46 4.84 0.41
CA ARG A 27 -5.90 4.93 1.81
C ARG A 27 -5.77 3.60 2.55
N PHE A 28 -6.10 2.49 1.90
CA PHE A 28 -5.88 1.17 2.47
C PHE A 28 -4.39 0.88 2.63
N ALA A 29 -3.60 1.15 1.59
CA ALA A 29 -2.16 0.94 1.64
C ALA A 29 -1.53 1.73 2.81
N ARG A 30 -2.05 2.92 3.10
CA ARG A 30 -1.61 3.77 4.20
C ARG A 30 -1.96 3.21 5.58
N GLU A 31 -3.19 2.75 5.77
CA GLU A 31 -3.72 2.36 7.08
C GLU A 31 -3.53 0.87 7.42
N GLY A 32 -3.38 0.01 6.42
CA GLY A 32 -3.45 -1.45 6.57
C GLY A 32 -2.19 -2.22 6.16
N SER A 33 -1.11 -1.54 5.75
CA SER A 33 0.13 -2.19 5.33
C SER A 33 1.27 -1.93 6.32
N ASP A 34 2.05 -2.96 6.63
CA ASP A 34 3.33 -2.80 7.33
C ASP A 34 4.42 -2.26 6.39
N ARG A 35 4.35 -2.66 5.11
CA ARG A 35 5.30 -2.29 4.06
C ARG A 35 4.60 -2.13 2.72
N ILE A 36 4.99 -1.10 1.97
CA ILE A 36 4.51 -0.83 0.61
C ILE A 36 5.67 -1.03 -0.36
N LEU A 37 5.37 -1.68 -1.49
CA LEU A 37 6.28 -1.81 -2.63
C LEU A 37 5.66 -1.04 -3.79
N TYR A 38 6.33 0.03 -4.21
CA TYR A 38 5.98 0.73 -5.44
C TYR A 38 6.68 0.07 -6.62
N MET A 39 5.87 -0.41 -7.57
CA MET A 39 6.34 -1.10 -8.76
C MET A 39 5.99 -0.32 -10.02
N GLU A 40 6.94 -0.20 -10.94
CA GLU A 40 6.76 0.44 -12.24
C GLU A 40 7.59 -0.31 -13.30
N GLY A 41 7.00 -0.57 -14.46
CA GLY A 41 7.72 -1.22 -15.58
C GLY A 41 8.25 -2.62 -15.26
N GLY A 42 7.66 -3.33 -14.30
CA GLY A 42 8.10 -4.66 -13.85
C GLY A 42 9.20 -4.65 -12.78
N TYR A 43 9.63 -3.47 -12.30
CA TYR A 43 10.65 -3.33 -11.27
C TYR A 43 10.08 -2.73 -9.99
N ILE A 44 10.64 -3.12 -8.84
CA ILE A 44 10.41 -2.43 -7.57
C ILE A 44 11.24 -1.15 -7.61
N VAL A 45 10.57 -0.02 -7.80
CA VAL A 45 11.20 1.29 -7.87
C VAL A 45 11.48 1.82 -6.47
N GLU A 46 10.57 1.56 -5.53
CA GLU A 46 10.72 2.00 -4.15
C GLU A 46 10.02 1.05 -3.18
N GLN A 47 10.55 0.90 -1.98
CA GLN A 47 9.92 0.10 -0.93
C GLN A 47 10.18 0.74 0.44
N GLY A 48 9.21 0.65 1.33
CA GLY A 48 9.32 1.23 2.67
C GLY A 48 8.02 1.09 3.45
N THR A 49 8.02 1.64 4.65
CA THR A 49 6.79 1.85 5.43
C THR A 49 5.85 2.80 4.69
N PRO A 50 4.55 2.80 5.02
CA PRO A 50 3.63 3.78 4.45
C PRO A 50 4.07 5.22 4.64
N ALA A 51 4.65 5.56 5.80
CA ALA A 51 5.13 6.92 6.06
C ALA A 51 6.29 7.31 5.12
N GLU A 52 7.20 6.40 4.82
CA GLU A 52 8.34 6.64 3.92
C GLU A 52 7.88 6.79 2.47
N ILE A 53 6.99 5.92 2.00
CA ILE A 53 6.50 5.96 0.61
C ILE A 53 5.64 7.21 0.35
N PHE A 54 4.75 7.56 1.28
CA PHE A 54 3.89 8.73 1.10
C PHE A 54 4.64 10.06 1.23
N ASN A 55 5.76 10.08 1.98
CA ASN A 55 6.66 11.24 2.07
C ASN A 55 7.88 11.11 1.15
N SER A 56 7.86 10.18 0.19
CA SER A 56 8.99 9.94 -0.70
C SER A 56 9.37 11.21 -1.46
N GLY A 57 10.67 11.45 -1.64
CA GLY A 57 11.19 12.50 -2.50
C GLY A 57 11.14 12.15 -4.00
N ASN A 58 10.72 10.93 -4.35
CA ASN A 58 10.68 10.45 -5.72
C ASN A 58 9.45 11.03 -6.45
N PRO A 59 9.62 11.84 -7.51
CA PRO A 59 8.50 12.46 -8.22
C PRO A 59 7.52 11.46 -8.81
N ARG A 60 7.96 10.24 -9.14
CA ARG A 60 7.09 9.18 -9.69
C ARG A 60 6.17 8.60 -8.61
N VAL A 61 6.73 8.33 -7.43
CA VAL A 61 5.96 7.87 -6.25
C VAL A 61 4.98 8.96 -5.82
N GLN A 62 5.43 10.21 -5.68
CA GLN A 62 4.55 11.33 -5.31
C GLN A 62 3.41 11.52 -6.31
N LYS A 63 3.69 11.41 -7.62
CA LYS A 63 2.66 11.50 -8.66
C LYS A 63 1.66 10.35 -8.59
N PHE A 64 2.10 9.15 -8.25
CA PHE A 64 1.22 7.99 -8.09
C PHE A 64 0.32 8.14 -6.86
N VAL A 65 0.93 8.43 -5.70
CA VAL A 65 0.23 8.60 -4.44
C VAL A 65 -0.73 9.80 -4.48
N GLY A 66 -0.26 10.95 -4.99
CA GLY A 66 -1.03 12.19 -5.02
C GLY A 66 -2.15 12.24 -6.07
N LYS A 67 -2.13 11.36 -7.09
CA LYS A 67 -3.24 11.23 -8.05
C LYS A 67 -4.42 10.41 -7.52
N MET A 68 -4.20 9.65 -6.46
CA MET A 68 -5.18 8.74 -5.85
C MET A 68 -5.54 9.16 -4.41
N ALA A 69 -5.11 10.37 -4.01
CA ALA A 69 -5.45 11.03 -2.75
C ALA A 69 -6.70 11.89 -2.89
#